data_AF-A0A2E5P4Z9-F1
#
_entry.id   AF-A0A2E5P4Z9-F1
#
_cell.length_a   1.000
_cell.length_b   1.000
_cell.length_c   1.000
_cell.angle_alpha   90.00
_cell.angle_beta   90.00
_cell.angle_gamma   90.00
#
_symmetry.space_group_name_H-M   'P 1'
#
loop_
_entity.id
_entity.type
_entity.pdbx_description
1 polymer ?
#
loop_
_entity_poly.entity_id
_entity_poly.type
_entity_poly.pdbx_seq_one_letter_code
_entity_poly.pdbx_strand_id
1 'polypeptide(L)'
;MGGGSAFPGVDSIIKPTSLDLIVFVFAQTFIIYGIYLLYNLKKTGGYWFLGSQFVYLIYTSFFGPIAAIGFLNILTPIMLFFSLYFLLTIFVPWYYSEKFN
;
A
#
# COMPACT_ATOMS: atom_id res chain seq x y z
N MET A 1 -4.39 -9.33 -26.94
CA MET A 1 -3.19 -9.39 -26.07
C MET A 1 -2.94 -7.99 -25.55
N GLY A 2 -3.22 -7.72 -24.28
CA GLY A 2 -3.08 -6.37 -23.70
C GLY A 2 -1.61 -5.99 -23.57
N GLY A 3 -1.21 -4.91 -24.23
CA GLY A 3 0.08 -4.25 -23.98
C GLY A 3 0.10 -3.79 -22.53
N GLY A 4 1.14 -4.16 -21.77
CA GLY A 4 1.29 -3.73 -20.39
C GLY A 4 1.33 -2.20 -20.30
N SER A 5 1.15 -1.66 -19.09
CA SER A 5 1.22 -0.22 -18.88
C SER A 5 2.67 0.26 -19.04
N ALA A 6 2.92 1.14 -20.01
CA ALA A 6 4.15 1.90 -20.07
C ALA A 6 4.00 3.14 -19.16
N PHE A 7 4.99 3.38 -18.31
CA PHE A 7 5.09 4.67 -17.63
C PHE A 7 5.56 5.71 -18.68
N PRO A 8 4.89 6.86 -18.85
CA PRO A 8 5.30 7.85 -19.84
C PRO A 8 6.74 8.30 -19.57
N GLY A 9 7.64 8.10 -20.55
CA GLY A 9 9.08 8.38 -20.44
C GLY A 9 9.96 7.18 -20.06
N VAL A 10 9.40 5.98 -19.88
CA VAL A 10 10.15 4.74 -19.61
C VAL A 10 9.68 3.65 -20.58
N ASP A 11 10.56 3.17 -21.47
CA ASP A 11 10.29 2.10 -22.45
C ASP A 11 10.08 0.70 -21.81
N SER A 12 9.85 0.64 -20.50
CA SER A 12 9.63 -0.60 -19.76
C SER A 12 8.14 -0.90 -19.70
N ILE A 13 7.73 -1.96 -20.40
CA ILE A 13 6.36 -2.49 -20.33
C ILE A 13 6.21 -3.22 -19.00
N ILE A 14 5.50 -2.61 -18.05
CA ILE A 14 5.23 -3.20 -16.75
C ILE A 14 4.07 -4.17 -16.93
N LYS A 15 4.35 -5.47 -16.78
CA LYS A 15 3.35 -6.52 -16.93
C LYS A 15 3.27 -7.35 -15.64
N PRO A 16 2.18 -7.20 -14.85
CA PRO A 16 1.98 -7.99 -13.64
C PRO A 16 1.89 -9.47 -13.98
N THR A 17 2.55 -10.30 -13.18
CA THR A 17 2.44 -11.76 -13.24
C THR A 17 1.23 -12.26 -12.45
N SER A 18 0.84 -13.52 -12.65
CA SER A 18 -0.23 -14.14 -11.86
C SER A 18 0.09 -14.17 -10.35
N LEU A 19 1.38 -14.27 -9.98
CA LEU A 19 1.83 -14.24 -8.59
C LEU A 19 1.62 -12.85 -7.98
N ASP A 20 1.95 -11.79 -8.72
CA ASP A 20 1.73 -10.41 -8.29
C ASP A 20 0.27 -10.13 -7.99
N LEU A 21 -0.65 -10.67 -8.81
CA LEU A 21 -2.09 -10.55 -8.59
C LEU A 21 -2.55 -11.27 -7.32
N ILE A 22 -2.02 -12.46 -7.04
CA ILE A 22 -2.35 -13.20 -5.81
C ILE A 22 -1.90 -12.40 -4.58
N VAL A 23 -0.65 -11.93 -4.59
CA VAL A 23 -0.10 -11.13 -3.48
C VAL A 23 -0.87 -9.83 -3.31
N PHE A 24 -1.26 -9.17 -4.41
CA PHE A 24 -2.11 -8.00 -4.38
C PHE A 24 -3.47 -8.27 -3.72
N VAL A 25 -4.15 -9.37 -4.06
CA VAL A 25 -5.44 -9.73 -3.45
C VAL A 25 -5.31 -9.98 -1.95
N PHE A 26 -4.25 -10.67 -1.51
CA PHE A 26 -3.99 -10.86 -0.08
C PHE A 26 -3.75 -9.53 0.63
N ALA A 27 -2.89 -8.66 0.07
CA ALA A 27 -2.64 -7.34 0.62
C ALA A 27 -3.93 -6.50 0.74
N GLN A 28 -4.78 -6.51 -0.29
CA GLN A 28 -6.07 -5.81 -0.25
C GLN A 28 -7.00 -6.36 0.83
N THR A 29 -7.00 -7.66 1.07
CA THR A 29 -7.80 -8.28 2.14
C THR A 29 -7.37 -7.76 3.52
N PHE A 30 -6.07 -7.69 3.79
CA PHE A 30 -5.57 -7.14 5.06
C PHE A 30 -5.81 -5.63 5.18
N ILE A 31 -5.74 -4.89 4.08
CA ILE A 31 -6.09 -3.46 4.03
C ILE A 31 -7.56 -3.25 4.41
N ILE A 32 -8.49 -4.01 3.82
CA ILE A 32 -9.92 -3.94 4.13
C ILE A 32 -10.17 -4.30 5.59
N TYR A 33 -9.48 -5.31 6.11
CA TYR A 33 -9.55 -5.67 7.53
C TYR A 33 -9.08 -4.52 8.44
N GLY A 34 -7.97 -3.85 8.08
CA GLY A 34 -7.50 -2.65 8.78
C GLY A 34 -8.54 -1.54 8.78
N ILE A 35 -9.17 -1.25 7.63
CA ILE A 35 -10.24 -0.25 7.52
C ILE A 35 -11.44 -0.62 8.38
N TYR A 36 -11.85 -1.89 8.41
CA TYR A 36 -12.94 -2.35 9.27
C TYR A 36 -12.64 -2.13 10.76
N LEU A 37 -11.40 -2.37 11.20
CA LEU A 37 -10.99 -2.09 12.57
C LEU A 37 -10.96 -0.58 12.86
N LEU A 38 -10.54 0.24 11.90
CA LEU A 38 -10.57 1.70 11.99
C LEU A 38 -12.00 2.25 12.09
N TYR A 39 -12.94 1.67 11.34
CA TYR A 39 -14.35 2.01 11.42
C TYR A 39 -14.93 1.75 12.82
N ASN A 40 -14.47 0.68 13.47
CA ASN A 40 -14.79 0.39 14.87
C ASN A 40 -13.94 1.19 15.88
N LEU A 41 -13.28 2.28 15.44
CA LEU A 41 -12.43 3.16 16.26
C LEU A 41 -11.30 2.44 17.01
N LYS A 42 -10.86 1.27 16.53
CA LYS A 42 -9.75 0.53 17.15
C LYS A 42 -8.42 1.01 16.59
N LYS A 43 -7.52 1.47 17.47
CA LYS A 43 -6.13 1.87 17.15
C LYS A 43 -5.40 0.80 16.32
N THR A 44 -5.66 -0.48 16.60
CA THR A 44 -5.06 -1.62 15.91
C THR A 44 -5.30 -1.62 14.40
N GLY A 45 -6.42 -1.06 13.94
CA GLY A 45 -6.76 -1.00 12.51
C GLY A 45 -5.76 -0.18 11.69
N GLY A 46 -5.20 0.86 12.27
CA GLY A 46 -4.18 1.71 11.64
C GLY A 46 -2.90 0.95 11.34
N TYR A 47 -2.45 0.17 12.31
CA TYR A 47 -1.26 -0.68 12.16
C TYR A 47 -1.47 -1.79 11.13
N TRP A 48 -2.66 -2.42 11.09
CA TRP A 48 -2.99 -3.41 10.05
C TRP A 48 -3.02 -2.77 8.66
N PHE A 49 -3.65 -1.61 8.52
CA PHE A 49 -3.71 -0.88 7.25
C PHE A 49 -2.31 -0.53 6.74
N LEU A 50 -1.51 0.17 7.55
CA LEU A 50 -0.17 0.62 7.15
C LEU A 50 0.79 -0.55 6.98
N GLY A 51 0.75 -1.53 7.87
CA GLY A 51 1.60 -2.72 7.79
C GLY A 51 1.38 -3.48 6.48
N SER A 52 0.12 -3.65 6.08
CA SER A 52 -0.22 -4.34 4.82
C SER A 52 0.27 -3.57 3.59
N GLN A 53 0.14 -2.25 3.60
CA GLN A 53 0.66 -1.39 2.54
C GLN A 53 2.19 -1.44 2.47
N PHE A 54 2.87 -1.44 3.62
CA PHE A 54 4.34 -1.55 3.70
C PHE A 54 4.84 -2.91 3.21
N VAL A 55 4.19 -4.00 3.63
CA VAL A 55 4.53 -5.36 3.19
C VAL A 55 4.34 -5.48 1.67
N TYR A 56 3.23 -4.94 1.14
CA TYR A 56 2.99 -4.93 -0.29
C TYR A 56 4.05 -4.09 -1.04
N LEU A 57 4.44 -2.94 -0.48
CA LEU A 57 5.50 -2.08 -1.02
C LEU A 57 6.85 -2.82 -1.08
N ILE A 58 7.22 -3.52 -0.02
CA ILE A 58 8.46 -4.32 0.04
C ILE A 58 8.40 -5.40 -1.03
N TYR A 59 7.30 -6.16 -1.10
CA TYR A 59 7.13 -7.21 -2.12
C TYR A 59 7.31 -6.64 -3.54
N THR A 60 6.58 -5.57 -3.88
CA THR A 60 6.62 -5.02 -5.24
C THR A 60 7.98 -4.41 -5.58
N SER A 61 8.71 -3.90 -4.58
CA SER A 61 10.04 -3.30 -4.77
C SER A 61 11.14 -4.31 -5.06
N PHE A 62 11.05 -5.53 -4.50
CA PHE A 62 12.07 -6.57 -4.70
C PHE A 62 11.68 -7.61 -5.75
N PHE A 63 10.40 -8.01 -5.78
CA PHE A 63 9.93 -9.16 -6.57
C PHE A 63 8.89 -8.78 -7.61
N GLY A 64 8.26 -7.61 -7.46
CA GLY A 64 7.17 -7.20 -8.31
C GLY A 64 7.56 -6.19 -9.40
N PRO A 65 6.55 -5.58 -10.03
CA PRO A 65 6.75 -4.77 -11.22
C PRO A 65 7.53 -3.47 -10.96
N ILE A 66 7.57 -3.00 -9.72
CA ILE A 66 8.33 -1.80 -9.32
C ILE A 66 9.84 -2.05 -9.35
N ALA A 67 10.29 -3.27 -9.09
CA ALA A 67 11.71 -3.65 -9.17
C ALA A 67 12.30 -3.35 -10.57
N ALA A 68 11.49 -3.51 -11.63
CA ALA A 68 11.92 -3.28 -13.01
C ALA A 68 12.13 -1.79 -13.36
N ILE A 69 11.40 -0.88 -12.71
CA ILE A 69 11.46 0.57 -12.97
C ILE A 69 12.56 1.24 -12.12
N GLY A 70 12.95 0.58 -11.01
CA GLY A 70 13.86 1.10 -10.01
C GLY A 70 13.13 1.90 -8.93
N PHE A 71 13.22 1.44 -7.69
CA PHE A 71 12.52 2.02 -6.52
C PHE A 71 12.79 3.53 -6.33
N LEU A 72 13.99 3.99 -6.66
CA LEU A 72 14.38 5.41 -6.53
C LEU A 72 13.52 6.34 -7.40
N ASN A 73 13.04 5.89 -8.57
CA ASN A 73 12.23 6.70 -9.48
C ASN A 73 10.83 6.99 -8.93
N ILE A 74 10.36 6.18 -7.98
CA ILE A 74 9.02 6.30 -7.39
C ILE A 74 9.08 6.60 -5.88
N LEU A 75 10.28 6.81 -5.33
CA LEU A 75 10.47 7.06 -3.90
C LEU A 75 9.70 8.31 -3.43
N THR A 76 9.84 9.42 -4.16
CA THR A 76 9.17 10.69 -3.83
C THR A 76 7.65 10.58 -3.76
N PRO A 77 6.94 10.06 -4.79
CA PRO A 77 5.49 9.89 -4.71
C PRO A 77 5.07 8.89 -3.62
N ILE A 78 5.86 7.83 -3.38
CA ILE A 78 5.60 6.88 -2.29
C ILE A 78 5.69 7.55 -0.91
N MET A 79 6.74 8.35 -0.66
CA MET A 79 6.91 9.02 0.63
C MET A 79 5.77 9.99 0.93
N LEU A 80 5.32 10.75 -0.07
CA LEU A 80 4.16 11.64 0.05
C LEU A 80 2.88 10.86 0.37
N PHE A 81 2.65 9.76 -0.36
CA PHE A 81 1.50 8.89 -0.15
C PHE A 81 1.48 8.33 1.29
N PHE A 82 2.58 7.73 1.75
CA PHE A 82 2.64 7.16 3.10
C PHE A 82 2.56 8.21 4.21
N SER A 83 3.09 9.41 4.00
CA SER A 83 3.02 10.49 4.99
C SER A 83 1.57 10.91 5.29
N LEU A 84 0.76 11.07 4.24
CA LEU A 84 -0.68 11.38 4.37
C LEU A 84 -1.44 10.24 5.05
N TYR A 85 -1.19 9.01 4.63
CA TYR A 85 -1.85 7.84 5.22
C TYR A 85 -1.45 7.62 6.67
N PHE A 86 -0.21 7.92 7.06
CA PHE A 86 0.23 7.84 8.45
C PHE A 86 -0.59 8.78 9.35
N LEU A 87 -0.80 10.02 8.93
CA LEU A 87 -1.68 10.96 9.63
C LEU A 87 -3.12 10.43 9.76
N LEU A 88 -3.69 9.98 8.65
CA LEU A 88 -5.09 9.55 8.62
C LEU A 88 -5.36 8.25 9.37
N THR A 89 -4.41 7.31 9.37
CA THR A 89 -4.64 5.95 9.88
C THR A 89 -4.00 5.68 11.23
N ILE A 90 -3.08 6.52 11.70
CA ILE A 90 -2.52 6.41 13.06
C ILE A 90 -3.03 7.54 13.95
N PHE A 91 -2.84 8.81 13.58
CA PHE A 91 -3.19 9.93 14.46
C PHE A 91 -4.70 10.06 14.69
N VAL A 92 -5.52 9.98 13.62
CA VAL A 92 -6.97 10.07 13.75
C VAL A 92 -7.50 8.95 14.66
N PRO A 93 -7.20 7.67 14.42
CA PRO A 93 -7.72 6.59 15.27
C PRO A 93 -7.18 6.66 16.70
N TRP A 94 -5.96 7.14 16.92
CA TRP A 94 -5.46 7.40 18.27
C TRP A 94 -6.29 8.46 18.99
N TYR A 95 -6.52 9.59 18.35
CA TYR A 95 -7.29 10.70 18.92
C TYR A 95 -8.73 10.31 19.25
N TYR A 96 -9.38 9.55 18.36
CA TYR A 96 -10.77 9.11 18.57
C TYR A 96 -10.87 7.93 19.55
N SER A 97 -9.95 6.97 19.49
CA SER A 97 -9.99 5.80 20.38
C SER A 97 -9.87 6.17 21.86
N GLU A 98 -9.20 7.27 22.22
CA GLU A 98 -9.10 7.72 23.61
C GLU A 98 -10.32 8.49 24.08
N LYS A 99 -11.10 9.03 23.14
CA LYS A 99 -12.26 9.86 23.44
C LYS A 99 -13.56 9.06 23.55
N PHE A 100 -13.59 7.88 22.94
CA PHE A 100 -14.78 7.02 22.84
C PHE A 100 -14.61 5.65 23.54
N ASN A 101 -13.49 5.43 24.24
CA ASN A 101 -13.35 4.39 25.28
C ASN A 101 -13.56 5.01 26.66
#